data_AF-A0A4V1UTB3-F1
#
_entry.id   AF-A0A4V1UTB3-F1
#
_cell.length_a   1.000
_cell.length_b   1.000
_cell.length_c   1.000
_cell.angle_alpha   90.00
_cell.angle_beta   90.00
_cell.angle_gamma   90.00
#
_symmetry.space_group_name_H-M   'P 1'
#
loop_
_entity.id
_entity.type
_entity.pdbx_description
1 polymer ?
#
loop_
_entity_poly.entity_id
_entity_poly.type
_entity_poly.pdbx_seq_one_letter_code
_entity_poly.pdbx_strand_id
1 'polypeptide(L)'
;MKNKYLLIAFTILFAATLITSSCNNDEGDEYVPVSPVILNPADVPYAKLSDYHFFEGDLKNLTPAYKVLPYKPASELFSDYAHKKRFVWMPSGTMATFDGNENTLEFPVGAVLIKNFYFENVAPSNATRLIETRILIKTHEPELNQDGTLGDSGWQPYNYIWNEEQTEAYLDTQGEGIFVPLTFTESGVTRDIYYKVPAATECRTCHKLNPDHAVNGEIVVPIGTKPQNLNYTFDYGTSQANQLEKWVAEGYLENNIPANILSTVDYKDTSQP
;
A
#
# COMPACT_ATOMS: atom_id res chain seq x y z
N MET A 1 -79.85 -4.88 -27.53
CA MET A 1 -78.48 -4.89 -28.08
C MET A 1 -77.54 -3.81 -27.49
N LYS A 2 -78.02 -2.83 -26.71
CA LYS A 2 -77.15 -1.77 -26.13
C LYS A 2 -76.35 -2.18 -24.88
N ASN A 3 -76.78 -3.19 -24.12
CA ASN A 3 -76.16 -3.53 -22.82
C ASN A 3 -74.91 -4.43 -22.91
N LYS A 4 -74.60 -5.00 -24.09
CA LYS A 4 -73.40 -5.85 -24.25
C LYS A 4 -72.13 -5.03 -24.56
N TYR A 5 -72.26 -3.83 -25.12
CA TYR A 5 -71.12 -2.96 -25.44
C TYR A 5 -70.58 -2.23 -24.20
N LEU A 6 -71.42 -1.99 -23.18
CA LEU A 6 -71.00 -1.33 -21.94
C LEU A 6 -70.08 -2.23 -21.09
N LEU A 7 -70.36 -3.55 -21.05
CA LEU A 7 -69.53 -4.49 -20.29
C LEU A 7 -68.15 -4.71 -20.93
N ILE A 8 -68.06 -4.72 -22.26
CA ILE A 8 -66.80 -4.89 -23.00
C ILE A 8 -65.91 -3.65 -22.86
N ALA A 9 -66.51 -2.45 -22.86
CA ALA A 9 -65.77 -1.20 -22.64
C ALA A 9 -65.15 -1.14 -21.22
N PHE A 10 -65.85 -1.68 -20.20
CA PHE A 10 -65.35 -1.70 -18.83
C PHE A 10 -64.23 -2.74 -18.61
N THR A 11 -64.25 -3.86 -19.34
CA THR A 11 -63.18 -4.88 -19.26
C THR A 11 -61.89 -4.44 -19.95
N ILE A 12 -62.00 -3.69 -21.05
CA ILE A 12 -60.83 -3.13 -21.75
C ILE A 12 -60.18 -2.00 -20.92
N LEU A 13 -60.98 -1.19 -20.22
CA LEU A 13 -60.44 -0.12 -19.37
C LEU A 13 -59.73 -0.67 -18.12
N PHE A 14 -60.23 -1.76 -17.52
CA PHE A 14 -59.58 -2.40 -16.37
C PHE A 14 -58.30 -3.16 -16.76
N ALA A 15 -58.25 -3.74 -17.96
CA ALA A 15 -57.04 -4.36 -18.50
C ALA A 15 -55.97 -3.33 -18.89
N ALA A 16 -56.36 -2.12 -19.32
CA ALA A 16 -55.43 -1.03 -19.64
C ALA A 16 -54.80 -0.37 -18.40
N THR A 17 -55.46 -0.38 -17.25
CA THR A 17 -54.92 0.14 -15.98
C THR A 17 -54.01 -0.82 -15.23
N LEU A 18 -53.97 -2.10 -15.62
CA LEU A 18 -53.10 -3.13 -15.00
C LEU A 18 -51.71 -3.23 -15.66
N ILE A 19 -51.44 -2.46 -16.73
CA ILE A 19 -50.16 -2.52 -17.47
C ILE A 19 -49.18 -1.43 -17.01
N THR A 20 -49.58 -0.49 -16.16
CA THR A 20 -48.70 0.60 -15.70
C THR A 20 -48.14 0.44 -14.28
N SER A 21 -48.25 -0.75 -13.68
CA SER A 21 -47.58 -1.09 -12.42
C SER A 21 -46.49 -2.14 -12.63
N SER A 22 -45.68 -1.96 -13.67
CA SER A 22 -44.31 -2.46 -13.66
C SER A 22 -43.46 -1.42 -12.93
N CYS A 23 -43.38 -1.52 -11.61
CA CYS A 23 -42.30 -0.90 -10.85
C CYS A 23 -41.00 -1.56 -11.32
N ASN A 24 -40.39 -0.97 -12.35
CA ASN A 24 -38.99 -1.23 -12.66
C ASN A 24 -38.19 -0.56 -11.54
N ASN A 25 -38.01 -1.26 -10.43
CA ASN A 25 -36.94 -0.95 -9.49
C ASN A 25 -35.63 -1.37 -10.16
N ASP A 26 -35.23 -0.65 -11.21
CA ASP A 26 -33.82 -0.48 -11.52
C ASP A 26 -33.27 0.43 -10.41
N GLU A 27 -33.13 -0.14 -9.21
CA GLU A 27 -31.99 0.25 -8.38
C GLU A 27 -30.79 -0.24 -9.18
N GLY A 28 -30.32 0.61 -10.10
CA GLY A 28 -29.11 0.32 -10.85
C GLY A 28 -28.02 0.13 -9.81
N ASP A 29 -27.60 -1.11 -9.61
CA ASP A 29 -26.50 -1.47 -8.73
C ASP A 29 -25.34 -0.52 -9.07
N GLU A 30 -25.09 0.45 -8.19
CA GLU A 30 -24.02 1.41 -8.38
C GLU A 30 -22.72 0.60 -8.39
N TYR A 31 -22.07 0.51 -9.55
CA TYR A 31 -20.84 -0.25 -9.69
C TYR A 31 -19.78 0.36 -8.77
N VAL A 32 -19.51 -0.33 -7.66
CA VAL A 32 -18.40 -0.01 -6.77
C VAL A 32 -17.15 -0.69 -7.35
N PRO A 33 -16.16 0.06 -7.86
CA PRO A 33 -14.94 -0.55 -8.35
C PRO A 33 -14.25 -1.32 -7.23
N VAL A 34 -13.75 -2.51 -7.55
CA VAL A 34 -12.94 -3.34 -6.65
C VAL A 34 -11.46 -3.20 -7.00
N SER A 35 -10.60 -3.24 -5.98
CA SER A 35 -9.16 -3.26 -6.20
C SER A 35 -8.77 -4.52 -6.98
N PRO A 36 -7.91 -4.42 -8.01
CA PRO A 36 -7.44 -5.60 -8.75
C PRO A 36 -6.36 -6.38 -8.00
N VAL A 37 -5.90 -5.88 -6.84
CA VAL A 37 -4.87 -6.53 -6.04
C VAL A 37 -5.32 -7.93 -5.63
N ILE A 38 -4.47 -8.91 -5.89
CA ILE A 38 -4.68 -10.30 -5.49
C ILE A 38 -3.76 -10.60 -4.32
N LEU A 39 -4.34 -10.91 -3.17
CA LEU A 39 -3.57 -11.31 -1.99
C LEU A 39 -4.40 -12.24 -1.12
N ASN A 40 -3.91 -13.45 -0.93
CA ASN A 40 -4.34 -14.33 0.14
C ASN A 40 -3.21 -14.43 1.17
N PRO A 41 -3.39 -13.98 2.43
CA PRO A 41 -2.34 -14.04 3.44
C PRO A 41 -1.79 -15.44 3.72
N ALA A 42 -2.50 -16.50 3.34
CA ALA A 42 -2.04 -17.89 3.47
C ALA A 42 -1.15 -18.36 2.31
N ASP A 43 -1.19 -17.68 1.15
CA ASP A 43 -0.50 -18.10 -0.07
C ASP A 43 0.74 -17.23 -0.39
N VAL A 44 1.01 -16.20 0.42
CA VAL A 44 2.18 -15.32 0.25
C VAL A 44 3.45 -15.95 0.85
N PRO A 45 4.64 -15.64 0.31
CA PRO A 45 4.91 -14.73 -0.81
C PRO A 45 4.70 -15.37 -2.19
N TYR A 46 4.29 -14.56 -3.16
CA TYR A 46 4.27 -14.98 -4.56
C TYR A 46 5.66 -14.89 -5.19
N ALA A 47 5.89 -15.64 -6.26
CA ALA A 47 7.21 -15.67 -6.90
C ALA A 47 7.52 -14.37 -7.68
N LYS A 48 6.48 -13.73 -8.25
CA LYS A 48 6.61 -12.50 -9.03
C LYS A 48 5.88 -11.34 -8.37
N LEU A 49 6.43 -10.14 -8.53
CA LEU A 49 5.78 -8.92 -8.06
C LEU A 49 4.47 -8.64 -8.81
N SER A 50 4.41 -8.96 -10.11
CA SER A 50 3.22 -8.78 -10.92
C SER A 50 2.01 -9.62 -10.48
N ASP A 51 2.23 -10.78 -9.84
CA ASP A 51 1.16 -11.67 -9.38
C ASP A 51 0.24 -11.01 -8.33
N TYR A 52 0.71 -9.96 -7.67
CA TYR A 52 -0.08 -9.18 -6.72
C TYR A 52 -0.99 -8.12 -7.36
N HIS A 53 -0.71 -7.71 -8.61
CA HIS A 53 -1.40 -6.61 -9.30
C HIS A 53 -1.44 -5.27 -8.53
N PHE A 54 -0.36 -4.94 -7.81
CA PHE A 54 -0.25 -3.62 -7.14
C PHE A 54 -0.17 -2.44 -8.11
N PHE A 55 0.29 -2.68 -9.34
CA PHE A 55 0.53 -1.63 -10.32
C PHE A 55 -0.12 -1.97 -11.67
N GLU A 56 -0.56 -0.93 -12.37
CA GLU A 56 -1.20 -1.02 -13.69
C GLU A 56 -0.20 -0.75 -14.82
N GLY A 57 -0.40 -1.42 -15.96
CA GLY A 57 0.44 -1.27 -17.14
C GLY A 57 1.85 -1.83 -16.94
N ASP A 58 2.85 -1.18 -17.54
CA ASP A 58 4.26 -1.57 -17.40
C ASP A 58 4.72 -1.40 -15.94
N LEU A 59 5.09 -2.51 -15.29
CA LEU A 59 5.41 -2.56 -13.87
C LEU A 59 6.44 -1.50 -13.44
N LYS A 60 7.45 -1.23 -14.28
CA LYS A 60 8.52 -0.26 -14.01
C LYS A 60 8.04 1.19 -13.81
N ASN A 61 6.83 1.51 -14.29
CA ASN A 61 6.26 2.85 -14.11
C ASN A 61 5.75 3.04 -12.67
N LEU A 62 5.45 1.93 -11.97
CA LEU A 62 4.88 1.91 -10.62
C LEU A 62 3.59 2.76 -10.54
N THR A 63 2.77 2.70 -11.58
CA THR A 63 1.45 3.34 -11.61
C THR A 63 0.54 2.56 -10.66
N PRO A 64 0.13 3.11 -9.52
CA PRO A 64 -0.64 2.36 -8.53
C PRO A 64 -1.99 1.93 -9.09
N ALA A 65 -2.36 0.68 -8.85
CA ALA A 65 -3.69 0.19 -9.14
C ALA A 65 -4.75 0.83 -8.23
N TYR A 66 -6.03 0.71 -8.59
CA TYR A 66 -7.12 1.19 -7.73
C TYR A 66 -6.97 0.68 -6.28
N LYS A 67 -7.07 1.62 -5.32
CA LYS A 67 -6.85 1.44 -3.86
C LYS A 67 -5.41 1.15 -3.41
N VAL A 68 -4.41 1.21 -4.29
CA VAL A 68 -3.00 1.24 -3.88
C VAL A 68 -2.59 2.71 -3.67
N LEU A 69 -2.37 3.13 -2.43
CA LEU A 69 -2.19 4.54 -2.10
C LEU A 69 -0.70 4.87 -1.93
N PRO A 70 -0.15 5.87 -2.64
CA PRO A 70 1.20 6.34 -2.37
C PRO A 70 1.28 7.01 -1.01
N TYR A 71 2.43 6.89 -0.34
CA TYR A 71 2.73 7.64 0.86
C TYR A 71 4.23 7.92 0.96
N LYS A 72 4.60 8.88 1.80
CA LYS A 72 5.98 9.27 2.04
C LYS A 72 6.15 9.69 3.51
N PRO A 73 7.12 9.11 4.24
CA PRO A 73 7.54 9.64 5.52
C PRO A 73 8.22 11.01 5.36
N ALA A 74 7.97 11.96 6.26
CA ALA A 74 8.58 13.29 6.23
C ALA A 74 10.12 13.19 6.27
N SER A 75 10.65 12.36 7.17
CA SER A 75 12.07 12.03 7.24
C SER A 75 12.35 10.61 6.76
N GLU A 76 13.08 10.50 5.65
CA GLU A 76 13.45 9.21 5.05
C GLU A 76 14.86 8.77 5.43
N LEU A 77 15.01 7.50 5.86
CA LEU A 77 16.33 6.89 6.06
C LEU A 77 17.17 6.95 4.76
N PHE A 78 18.41 7.41 4.85
CA PHE A 78 19.37 7.37 3.73
C PHE A 78 19.64 5.92 3.29
N SER A 79 19.76 5.69 1.98
CA SER A 79 19.88 4.33 1.41
C SER A 79 20.82 4.34 0.21
N ASP A 80 22.04 4.84 0.41
CA ASP A 80 23.07 4.93 -0.62
C ASP A 80 22.58 5.62 -1.91
N TYR A 81 21.94 6.77 -1.73
CA TYR A 81 21.32 7.59 -2.78
C TYR A 81 20.13 6.97 -3.52
N ALA A 82 19.69 5.75 -3.16
CA ALA A 82 18.48 5.19 -3.75
C ALA A 82 17.26 6.08 -3.44
N HIS A 83 16.53 6.43 -4.50
CA HIS A 83 15.21 7.05 -4.41
C HIS A 83 14.18 6.01 -4.02
N LYS A 84 13.08 6.46 -3.39
CA LYS A 84 12.06 5.57 -2.81
C LYS A 84 10.65 6.00 -3.19
N LYS A 85 9.88 5.06 -3.72
CA LYS A 85 8.42 5.16 -3.86
C LYS A 85 7.77 4.17 -2.91
N ARG A 86 6.79 4.61 -2.10
CA ARG A 86 6.09 3.73 -1.16
C ARG A 86 4.60 3.76 -1.40
N PHE A 87 3.98 2.62 -1.13
CA PHE A 87 2.55 2.43 -1.29
C PHE A 87 1.99 1.60 -0.13
N VAL A 88 0.73 1.83 0.18
CA VAL A 88 -0.06 1.04 1.12
C VAL A 88 -1.28 0.47 0.41
N TRP A 89 -1.63 -0.77 0.75
CA TRP A 89 -2.88 -1.40 0.34
C TRP A 89 -3.46 -2.20 1.51
N MET A 90 -4.78 -2.26 1.60
CA MET A 90 -5.50 -3.06 2.59
C MET A 90 -6.69 -3.79 1.95
N PRO A 91 -7.08 -4.97 2.47
CA PRO A 91 -8.29 -5.65 2.04
C PRO A 91 -9.52 -4.75 2.19
N SER A 92 -10.47 -4.90 1.26
CA SER A 92 -11.73 -4.13 1.30
C SER A 92 -12.47 -4.31 2.62
N GLY A 93 -13.02 -3.21 3.16
CA GLY A 93 -13.77 -3.21 4.42
C GLY A 93 -12.91 -3.31 5.69
N THR A 94 -11.58 -3.31 5.56
CA THR A 94 -10.65 -3.27 6.69
C THR A 94 -9.99 -1.89 6.79
N MET A 95 -9.55 -1.52 7.99
CA MET A 95 -8.87 -0.24 8.25
C MET A 95 -7.85 -0.42 9.37
N ALA A 96 -6.84 0.45 9.38
CA ALA A 96 -5.92 0.59 10.49
C ALA A 96 -6.51 1.47 11.60
N THR A 97 -5.96 1.36 12.81
CA THR A 97 -6.32 2.22 13.95
C THR A 97 -5.12 3.03 14.46
N PHE A 98 -5.43 4.12 15.16
CA PHE A 98 -4.44 5.02 15.74
C PHE A 98 -4.18 4.64 17.21
N ASP A 99 -2.91 4.45 17.56
CA ASP A 99 -2.47 4.16 18.93
C ASP A 99 -1.32 5.08 19.38
N GLY A 100 -1.37 6.36 19.03
CA GLY A 100 -0.36 7.35 19.41
C GLY A 100 0.52 7.82 18.24
N ASN A 101 1.25 8.92 18.47
CA ASN A 101 1.97 9.63 17.41
C ASN A 101 3.23 8.87 16.96
N GLU A 102 3.91 8.29 17.94
CA GLU A 102 5.18 7.59 17.87
C GLU A 102 5.03 6.08 17.66
N ASN A 103 3.82 5.56 17.86
CA ASN A 103 3.49 4.18 17.60
C ASN A 103 3.14 3.99 16.14
N THR A 104 3.44 2.81 15.62
CA THR A 104 3.06 2.45 14.27
C THR A 104 1.54 2.29 14.23
N LEU A 105 0.89 2.75 13.16
CA LEU A 105 -0.54 2.46 12.96
C LEU A 105 -0.79 0.94 13.06
N GLU A 106 -1.90 0.56 13.68
CA GLU A 106 -2.24 -0.84 13.88
C GLU A 106 -3.01 -1.35 12.66
N PHE A 107 -2.34 -2.14 11.82
CA PHE A 107 -2.90 -2.60 10.54
C PHE A 107 -3.59 -3.96 10.65
N PRO A 108 -4.66 -4.20 9.87
CA PRO A 108 -5.33 -5.48 9.80
C PRO A 108 -4.48 -6.54 9.07
N VAL A 109 -4.78 -7.82 9.31
CA VAL A 109 -4.24 -8.92 8.49
C VAL A 109 -4.62 -8.70 7.02
N GLY A 110 -3.65 -8.91 6.13
CA GLY A 110 -3.73 -8.65 4.70
C GLY A 110 -3.24 -7.28 4.29
N ALA A 111 -2.98 -6.36 5.24
CA ALA A 111 -2.36 -5.08 4.93
C ALA A 111 -0.95 -5.27 4.32
N VAL A 112 -0.64 -4.42 3.34
CA VAL A 112 0.63 -4.45 2.61
C VAL A 112 1.26 -3.07 2.60
N LEU A 113 2.55 -3.03 2.95
CA LEU A 113 3.41 -1.87 2.75
C LEU A 113 4.47 -2.21 1.71
N ILE A 114 4.50 -1.42 0.63
CA ILE A 114 5.34 -1.64 -0.54
C ILE A 114 6.36 -0.52 -0.60
N LYS A 115 7.64 -0.86 -0.78
CA LYS A 115 8.72 0.11 -0.92
C LYS A 115 9.61 -0.27 -2.10
N ASN A 116 9.64 0.59 -3.11
CA ASN A 116 10.48 0.43 -4.29
C ASN A 116 11.73 1.29 -4.15
N PHE A 117 12.90 0.73 -4.46
CA PHE A 117 14.17 1.42 -4.47
C PHE A 117 14.70 1.50 -5.90
N TYR A 118 15.06 2.71 -6.32
CA TYR A 118 15.50 2.98 -7.69
C TYR A 118 16.56 4.06 -7.74
N PHE A 119 17.26 4.11 -8.86
CA PHE A 119 18.22 5.14 -9.21
C PHE A 119 17.80 5.79 -10.51
N GLU A 120 18.10 7.08 -10.66
CA GLU A 120 17.91 7.83 -11.91
C GLU A 120 19.27 8.04 -12.58
N ASN A 121 19.26 8.36 -13.88
CA ASN A 121 20.48 8.63 -14.66
C ASN A 121 21.53 7.51 -14.57
N VAL A 122 21.09 6.25 -14.62
CA VAL A 122 21.98 5.09 -14.52
C VAL A 122 22.63 4.82 -15.88
N ALA A 123 23.95 4.74 -15.91
CA ALA A 123 24.72 4.45 -17.11
C ALA A 123 24.49 2.99 -17.58
N PRO A 124 24.61 2.70 -18.89
CA PRO A 124 24.98 3.62 -19.97
C PRO A 124 23.81 4.39 -20.59
N SER A 125 22.55 3.99 -20.31
CA SER A 125 21.36 4.56 -20.96
C SER A 125 20.91 5.89 -20.35
N ASN A 126 21.45 6.28 -19.19
CA ASN A 126 21.00 7.39 -18.37
C ASN A 126 19.49 7.32 -18.04
N ALA A 127 18.97 6.10 -17.90
CA ALA A 127 17.58 5.85 -17.57
C ALA A 127 17.37 5.62 -16.07
N THR A 128 16.11 5.68 -15.64
CA THR A 128 15.71 5.17 -14.33
C THR A 128 15.84 3.65 -14.29
N ARG A 129 16.42 3.12 -13.20
CA ARG A 129 16.54 1.69 -12.95
C ARG A 129 16.00 1.36 -11.55
N LEU A 130 14.96 0.54 -11.51
CA LEU A 130 14.47 -0.14 -10.32
C LEU A 130 15.42 -1.28 -9.97
N ILE A 131 15.74 -1.37 -8.68
CA ILE A 131 16.70 -2.36 -8.17
C ILE A 131 15.97 -3.41 -7.34
N GLU A 132 15.14 -2.96 -6.40
CA GLU A 132 14.40 -3.86 -5.52
C GLU A 132 13.03 -3.29 -5.12
N THR A 133 12.13 -4.20 -4.79
CA THR A 133 10.85 -3.91 -4.14
C THR A 133 10.77 -4.71 -2.85
N ARG A 134 10.70 -4.02 -1.72
CA ARG A 134 10.46 -4.65 -0.42
C ARG A 134 8.98 -4.56 -0.07
N ILE A 135 8.43 -5.66 0.39
CA ILE A 135 7.05 -5.78 0.80
C ILE A 135 7.01 -6.25 2.25
N LEU A 136 6.22 -5.56 3.07
CA LEU A 136 5.79 -6.06 4.38
C LEU A 136 4.32 -6.44 4.26
N ILE A 137 3.98 -7.68 4.60
CA ILE A 137 2.60 -8.19 4.61
C ILE A 137 2.23 -8.57 6.03
N LYS A 138 1.11 -8.06 6.54
CA LYS A 138 0.55 -8.53 7.82
C LYS A 138 -0.19 -9.85 7.57
N THR A 139 0.28 -10.94 8.16
CA THR A 139 -0.24 -12.30 7.95
C THR A 139 -0.79 -12.87 9.26
N HIS A 140 -1.38 -14.06 9.21
CA HIS A 140 -1.79 -14.83 10.40
C HIS A 140 -0.65 -15.57 11.09
N GLU A 141 0.60 -15.38 10.64
CA GLU A 141 1.76 -15.95 11.33
C GLU A 141 1.87 -15.33 12.73
N PRO A 142 1.82 -16.13 13.80
CA PRO A 142 1.93 -15.62 15.16
C PRO A 142 3.23 -14.86 15.38
N GLU A 143 3.13 -13.70 16.02
CA GLU A 143 4.27 -12.87 16.41
C GLU A 143 4.00 -12.27 17.78
N LEU A 144 5.05 -11.91 18.53
CA LEU A 144 4.86 -11.29 19.83
C LEU A 144 4.20 -9.91 19.68
N ASN A 145 3.27 -9.60 20.58
CA ASN A 145 2.74 -8.26 20.76
C ASN A 145 3.71 -7.41 21.56
N GLN A 146 3.56 -6.08 21.53
CA GLN A 146 4.43 -5.17 22.27
C GLN A 146 4.46 -5.44 23.79
N ASP A 147 3.41 -6.03 24.35
CA ASP A 147 3.31 -6.45 25.76
C ASP A 147 3.93 -7.83 26.06
N GLY A 148 4.60 -8.44 25.08
CA GLY A 148 5.26 -9.73 25.19
C GLY A 148 4.33 -10.94 25.07
N THR A 149 3.02 -10.75 24.88
CA THR A 149 2.08 -11.86 24.65
C THR A 149 2.19 -12.38 23.21
N LEU A 150 1.88 -13.65 22.97
CA LEU A 150 1.84 -14.18 21.60
C LEU A 150 0.55 -13.73 20.91
N GLY A 151 0.68 -12.91 19.87
CA GLY A 151 -0.41 -12.52 18.98
C GLY A 151 -0.71 -13.59 17.92
N ASP A 152 -1.81 -13.40 17.21
CA ASP A 152 -2.29 -14.28 16.14
C ASP A 152 -1.97 -13.75 14.73
N SER A 153 -1.14 -12.70 14.65
CA SER A 153 -0.74 -12.08 13.39
C SER A 153 0.59 -11.34 13.46
N GLY A 154 1.33 -11.33 12.36
CA GLY A 154 2.71 -10.87 12.31
C GLY A 154 3.11 -10.30 10.96
N TRP A 155 4.10 -9.41 10.97
CA TRP A 155 4.63 -8.78 9.76
C TRP A 155 5.69 -9.66 9.11
N GLN A 156 5.47 -10.01 7.84
CA GLN A 156 6.41 -10.81 7.06
C GLN A 156 7.10 -9.93 5.99
N PRO A 157 8.43 -9.75 6.05
CA PRO A 157 9.21 -9.06 5.04
C PRO A 157 9.57 -9.98 3.87
N TYR A 158 9.39 -9.46 2.66
CA TYR A 158 9.78 -10.10 1.41
C TYR A 158 10.51 -9.09 0.53
N ASN A 159 11.59 -9.52 -0.10
CA ASN A 159 12.37 -8.69 -1.02
C ASN A 159 12.24 -9.26 -2.43
N TYR A 160 11.98 -8.40 -3.40
CA TYR A 160 11.89 -8.75 -4.82
C TYR A 160 12.98 -8.01 -5.58
N ILE A 161 13.72 -8.73 -6.41
CA ILE A 161 14.84 -8.20 -7.21
C ILE A 161 14.36 -7.98 -8.63
N TRP A 162 14.55 -6.76 -9.14
CA TRP A 162 14.20 -6.41 -10.51
C TRP A 162 15.15 -7.05 -11.51
N ASN A 163 14.59 -7.57 -12.61
CA ASN A 163 15.41 -8.05 -13.72
C ASN A 163 16.06 -6.91 -14.51
N GLU A 164 17.09 -7.25 -15.29
CA GLU A 164 17.84 -6.28 -16.09
C GLU A 164 16.96 -5.63 -17.17
N GLU A 165 15.97 -6.36 -17.68
CA GLU A 165 15.03 -5.85 -18.69
C GLU A 165 14.02 -4.83 -18.12
N GLN A 166 13.95 -4.67 -16.80
CA GLN A 166 13.03 -3.75 -16.10
C GLN A 166 11.56 -4.06 -16.43
N THR A 167 11.22 -5.35 -16.45
CA THR A 167 9.86 -5.84 -16.77
C THR A 167 9.22 -6.59 -15.62
N GLU A 168 10.00 -7.14 -14.70
CA GLU A 168 9.51 -7.94 -13.58
C GLU A 168 10.46 -7.85 -12.38
N ALA A 169 9.94 -8.11 -11.18
CA ALA A 169 10.75 -8.38 -10.00
C ALA A 169 10.41 -9.76 -9.41
N TYR A 170 11.44 -10.51 -9.03
CA TYR A 170 11.33 -11.88 -8.54
C TYR A 170 11.69 -11.95 -7.06
N LEU A 171 10.96 -12.76 -6.31
CA LEU A 171 11.24 -13.00 -4.89
C LEU A 171 12.70 -13.47 -4.71
N ASP A 172 13.43 -12.80 -3.80
CA ASP A 172 14.74 -13.26 -3.35
C ASP A 172 14.57 -14.46 -2.42
N THR A 173 14.86 -15.65 -2.94
CA THR A 173 14.81 -16.90 -2.18
C THR A 173 16.17 -17.30 -1.60
N GLN A 174 17.26 -16.62 -1.96
CA GLN A 174 18.61 -16.99 -1.52
C GLN A 174 18.87 -16.49 -0.11
N GLY A 175 18.35 -15.29 0.24
CA GLY A 175 18.40 -14.78 1.60
C GLY A 175 19.80 -14.40 2.10
N GLU A 176 20.76 -14.25 1.20
CA GLU A 176 22.13 -13.79 1.49
C GLU A 176 22.32 -12.29 1.23
N GLY A 177 21.33 -11.64 0.60
CA GLY A 177 21.46 -10.30 0.06
C GLY A 177 22.25 -10.29 -1.24
N ILE A 178 22.09 -9.23 -2.03
CA ILE A 178 22.76 -9.08 -3.32
C ILE A 178 23.48 -7.73 -3.41
N PHE A 179 24.60 -7.70 -4.13
CA PHE A 179 25.30 -6.48 -4.46
C PHE A 179 25.12 -6.17 -5.94
N VAL A 180 24.52 -5.01 -6.23
CA VAL A 180 24.27 -4.56 -7.61
C VAL A 180 25.28 -3.45 -7.94
N PRO A 181 26.21 -3.68 -8.90
CA PRO A 181 27.09 -2.62 -9.36
C PRO A 181 26.27 -1.57 -10.12
N LEU A 182 26.46 -0.30 -9.75
CA LEU A 182 25.75 0.82 -10.34
C LEU A 182 26.70 1.99 -10.61
N THR A 183 26.60 2.53 -11.81
CA THR A 183 27.15 3.83 -12.19
C THR A 183 25.98 4.77 -12.47
N PHE A 184 25.87 5.88 -11.75
CA PHE A 184 24.76 6.83 -11.90
C PHE A 184 25.20 8.25 -11.61
N THR A 185 24.41 9.23 -12.08
CA THR A 185 24.66 10.66 -11.82
C THR A 185 23.57 11.26 -10.94
N GLU A 186 23.96 11.77 -9.78
CA GLU A 186 23.07 12.39 -8.80
C GLU A 186 23.61 13.78 -8.45
N SER A 187 22.76 14.81 -8.56
CA SER A 187 23.16 16.21 -8.30
C SER A 187 24.41 16.66 -9.10
N GLY A 188 24.53 16.18 -10.34
CA GLY A 188 25.65 16.50 -11.25
C GLY A 188 26.96 15.74 -10.97
N VAL A 189 26.98 14.81 -10.01
CA VAL A 189 28.17 14.01 -9.68
C VAL A 189 27.93 12.56 -10.07
N THR A 190 28.80 12.03 -10.94
CA THR A 190 28.81 10.60 -11.28
C THR A 190 29.42 9.78 -10.15
N ARG A 191 28.79 8.66 -9.83
CA ARG A 191 29.17 7.75 -8.75
C ARG A 191 29.17 6.32 -9.24
N ASP A 192 30.15 5.56 -8.74
CA ASP A 192 30.23 4.11 -8.90
C ASP A 192 30.09 3.47 -7.52
N ILE A 193 29.06 2.64 -7.34
CA ILE A 193 28.80 1.95 -6.07
C ILE A 193 28.48 0.48 -6.30
N TYR A 194 28.62 -0.31 -5.24
CA TYR A 194 27.99 -1.61 -5.12
C TYR A 194 26.81 -1.46 -4.17
N TYR A 195 25.62 -1.24 -4.73
CA TYR A 195 24.41 -1.10 -3.92
C TYR A 195 24.03 -2.43 -3.29
N LYS A 196 23.94 -2.48 -1.96
CA LYS A 196 23.54 -3.67 -1.23
C LYS A 196 22.01 -3.71 -1.10
N VAL A 197 21.40 -4.70 -1.72
CA VAL A 197 20.07 -5.16 -1.35
C VAL A 197 20.25 -6.14 -0.16
N PRO A 198 19.73 -5.81 1.03
CA PRO A 198 19.90 -6.66 2.20
C PRO A 198 19.08 -7.94 2.07
N ALA A 199 19.49 -8.98 2.79
CA ALA A 199 18.66 -10.16 2.97
C ALA A 199 17.39 -9.82 3.79
N ALA A 200 16.34 -10.63 3.65
CA ALA A 200 15.12 -10.47 4.47
C ALA A 200 15.41 -10.56 5.99
N THR A 201 16.38 -11.37 6.40
CA THR A 201 16.84 -11.49 7.80
C THR A 201 17.54 -10.23 8.31
N GLU A 202 18.33 -9.56 7.46
CA GLU A 202 18.97 -8.28 7.77
C GLU A 202 17.93 -7.16 7.91
N CYS A 203 16.85 -7.19 7.11
CA CYS A 203 15.73 -6.26 7.28
C CYS A 203 15.14 -6.36 8.69
N ARG A 204 14.95 -7.58 9.22
CA ARG A 204 14.42 -7.80 10.58
C ARG A 204 15.35 -7.26 11.67
N THR A 205 16.65 -7.12 11.42
CA THR A 205 17.59 -6.59 12.43
C THR A 205 17.29 -5.13 12.78
N CYS A 206 16.85 -4.33 11.81
CA CYS A 206 16.47 -2.94 12.02
C CYS A 206 14.96 -2.77 12.22
N HIS A 207 14.14 -3.59 11.57
CA HIS A 207 12.69 -3.59 11.71
C HIS A 207 12.22 -4.42 12.90
N LYS A 208 12.93 -4.39 14.01
CA LYS A 208 12.53 -5.07 15.25
C LYS A 208 12.36 -4.12 16.41
N LEU A 209 11.33 -4.35 17.22
CA LEU A 209 11.23 -3.84 18.57
C LEU A 209 11.49 -4.99 19.54
N ASN A 210 12.10 -4.67 20.68
CA ASN A 210 12.17 -5.57 21.83
C ASN A 210 11.88 -4.71 23.08
N PRO A 211 10.60 -4.38 23.32
CA PRO A 211 10.19 -3.38 24.31
C PRO A 211 10.70 -3.71 25.73
N ASP A 212 10.70 -5.00 26.08
CA ASP A 212 11.09 -5.48 27.42
C ASP A 212 12.53 -5.98 27.50
N HIS A 213 13.31 -5.84 26.42
CA HIS A 213 14.66 -6.41 26.30
C HIS A 213 14.72 -7.92 26.63
N ALA A 214 13.62 -8.63 26.43
CA ALA A 214 13.50 -10.04 26.73
C ALA A 214 14.30 -10.87 25.71
N VAL A 215 14.81 -12.03 26.15
CA VAL A 215 15.45 -13.00 25.26
C VAL A 215 14.38 -13.54 24.30
N ASN A 216 14.62 -13.42 22.99
CA ASN A 216 13.66 -13.75 21.92
C ASN A 216 12.38 -12.89 21.95
N GLY A 217 12.45 -11.68 22.51
CA GLY A 217 11.34 -10.71 22.57
C GLY A 217 11.20 -9.82 21.32
N GLU A 218 11.91 -10.14 20.23
CA GLU A 218 11.88 -9.38 18.99
C GLU A 218 10.53 -9.46 18.25
N ILE A 219 10.04 -8.31 17.79
CA ILE A 219 8.80 -8.15 17.02
C ILE A 219 9.10 -7.36 15.76
N VAL A 220 8.70 -7.86 14.59
CA VAL A 220 8.82 -7.11 13.33
C VAL A 220 7.76 -6.03 13.24
N VAL A 221 8.21 -4.78 13.02
CA VAL A 221 7.32 -3.63 12.87
C VAL A 221 7.68 -2.75 11.68
N PRO A 222 6.68 -2.17 10.98
CA PRO A 222 6.95 -1.09 10.05
C PRO A 222 7.30 0.18 10.83
N ILE A 223 8.33 0.89 10.36
CA ILE A 223 8.85 2.10 11.03
C ILE A 223 8.27 3.37 10.39
N GLY A 224 8.03 3.35 9.07
CA GLY A 224 7.69 4.54 8.30
C GLY A 224 6.24 5.03 8.47
N THR A 225 5.34 4.19 8.99
CA THR A 225 3.89 4.44 9.07
C THR A 225 3.43 4.88 10.46
N LYS A 226 4.35 5.39 11.28
CA LYS A 226 3.99 6.12 12.50
C LYS A 226 3.26 7.41 12.10
N PRO A 227 2.15 7.80 12.76
CA PRO A 227 1.41 9.01 12.41
C PRO A 227 2.28 10.26 12.32
N GLN A 228 3.27 10.42 13.21
CA GLN A 228 4.18 11.56 13.18
C GLN A 228 5.05 11.66 11.93
N ASN A 229 5.25 10.54 11.23
CA ASN A 229 6.00 10.52 9.98
C ASN A 229 5.11 10.87 8.78
N LEU A 230 3.79 10.78 8.93
CA LEU A 230 2.82 10.96 7.84
C LEU A 230 2.00 12.25 7.97
N ASN A 231 2.04 12.93 9.12
CA ASN A 231 1.23 14.10 9.42
C ASN A 231 1.72 15.39 8.73
N TYR A 232 1.74 15.39 7.40
CA TYR A 232 2.03 16.56 6.59
C TYR A 232 1.33 16.45 5.23
N THR A 233 1.24 17.59 4.52
CA THR A 233 0.61 17.65 3.20
C THR A 233 1.47 16.93 2.16
N PHE A 234 0.88 15.95 1.47
CA PHE A 234 1.50 15.20 0.39
C PHE A 234 0.79 15.46 -0.93
N ASP A 235 1.56 15.47 -2.02
CA ASP A 235 1.06 15.64 -3.38
C ASP A 235 0.75 14.28 -4.00
N TYR A 236 -0.53 14.03 -4.25
CA TYR A 236 -1.05 12.83 -4.92
C TYR A 236 -1.12 13.00 -6.44
N GLY A 237 -0.53 14.06 -7.00
CA GLY A 237 -0.49 14.37 -8.43
C GLY A 237 -1.75 15.10 -8.92
N THR A 238 -2.94 14.63 -8.55
CA THR A 238 -4.21 15.30 -8.87
C THR A 238 -4.74 16.19 -7.76
N SER A 239 -4.20 16.02 -6.54
CA SER A 239 -4.65 16.73 -5.34
C SER A 239 -3.56 16.75 -4.28
N GLN A 240 -3.60 17.72 -3.40
CA GLN A 240 -2.79 17.75 -2.18
C GLN A 240 -3.68 17.50 -0.97
N ALA A 241 -3.22 16.65 -0.05
CA ALA A 241 -3.93 16.35 1.19
C ALA A 241 -2.94 15.92 2.28
N ASN A 242 -3.31 16.09 3.55
CA ASN A 242 -2.62 15.40 4.63
C ASN A 242 -2.77 13.88 4.43
N GLN A 243 -1.69 13.12 4.61
CA GLN A 243 -1.70 11.69 4.31
C GLN A 243 -2.61 10.88 5.23
N LEU A 244 -2.70 11.25 6.52
CA LEU A 244 -3.58 10.57 7.48
C LEU A 244 -5.05 10.86 7.15
N GLU A 245 -5.38 12.11 6.82
CA GLU A 245 -6.73 12.47 6.37
C GLU A 245 -7.11 11.78 5.07
N LYS A 246 -6.15 11.64 4.12
CA LYS A 246 -6.36 10.87 2.90
C LYS A 246 -6.66 9.41 3.21
N TRP A 247 -5.94 8.80 4.16
CA TRP A 247 -6.19 7.40 4.54
C TRP A 247 -7.56 7.24 5.23
N VAL A 248 -7.97 8.20 6.06
CA VAL A 248 -9.34 8.24 6.61
C VAL A 248 -10.38 8.32 5.48
N ALA A 249 -10.20 9.23 4.53
CA ALA A 249 -11.12 9.41 3.40
C ALA A 249 -11.21 8.17 2.48
N GLU A 250 -10.13 7.39 2.38
CA GLU A 250 -10.09 6.15 1.60
C GLU A 250 -10.61 4.93 2.36
N GLY A 251 -10.96 5.07 3.64
CA GLY A 251 -11.39 3.99 4.53
C GLY A 251 -10.26 3.12 5.05
N TYR A 252 -9.01 3.59 4.97
CA TYR A 252 -7.79 2.88 5.37
C TYR A 252 -7.36 3.18 6.80
N LEU A 253 -7.87 4.25 7.40
CA LEU A 253 -7.63 4.63 8.79
C LEU A 253 -8.95 5.00 9.44
N GLU A 254 -9.16 4.57 10.68
CA GLU A 254 -10.38 4.91 11.43
C GLU A 254 -10.53 6.43 11.58
N ASN A 255 -11.76 6.92 11.43
CA ASN A 255 -12.08 8.35 11.52
C ASN A 255 -12.20 8.83 12.97
N ASN A 256 -11.16 8.62 13.76
CA ASN A 256 -11.06 9.03 15.16
C ASN A 256 -9.65 9.55 15.51
N ILE A 257 -8.84 9.88 14.50
CA ILE A 257 -7.51 10.42 14.72
C ILE A 257 -7.58 11.76 15.48
N PRO A 258 -6.66 12.03 16.43
CA PRO A 258 -6.65 13.29 17.17
C PRO A 258 -6.49 14.51 16.26
N ALA A 259 -7.10 15.64 16.65
CA ALA A 259 -6.95 16.90 15.91
C ALA A 259 -5.50 17.43 15.90
N ASN A 260 -4.69 17.06 16.90
CA ASN A 260 -3.30 17.46 17.02
C ASN A 260 -2.41 16.22 17.04
N ILE A 261 -1.77 15.93 15.92
CA ILE A 261 -0.76 14.89 15.77
C ILE A 261 0.59 15.59 15.60
N LEU A 262 1.64 15.10 16.28
CA LEU A 262 2.98 15.65 16.09
C LEU A 262 3.44 15.38 14.65
N SER A 263 4.23 16.27 14.05
CA SER A 263 4.89 15.97 12.78
C SER A 263 6.39 15.97 12.98
N THR A 264 7.05 14.97 12.42
CA THR A 264 8.49 15.01 12.19
C THR A 264 8.82 16.00 11.09
N VAL A 265 10.04 16.53 11.11
CA VAL A 265 10.55 17.49 10.13
C VAL A 265 11.06 16.73 8.90
N ASP A 266 10.88 17.28 7.70
CA ASP A 266 11.64 16.86 6.53
C ASP A 266 13.05 17.45 6.66
N TYR A 267 14.07 16.60 6.79
CA TYR A 267 15.46 17.04 6.95
C TYR A 267 15.99 17.84 5.75
N LYS A 268 15.26 17.88 4.62
CA LYS A 268 15.56 18.73 3.47
C LYS A 268 14.89 20.11 3.55
N ASP A 269 13.92 20.31 4.43
CA ASP A 269 13.28 21.60 4.65
C ASP A 269 14.17 22.48 5.53
N THR A 270 14.90 23.38 4.88
CA THR A 270 15.82 24.32 5.55
C THR A 270 15.10 25.43 6.32
N SER A 271 13.76 25.51 6.27
CA SER A 271 12.98 26.49 7.03
C SER A 271 12.64 26.02 8.46
N GLN A 272 12.82 24.72 8.73
CA GLN A 272 12.55 24.09 10.02
C GLN A 272 13.86 23.85 10.79
N PRO A 273 13.82 23.87 12.14
CA PRO A 273 15.00 23.67 12.99
C PRO A 273 15.57 22.24 12.97
#